data_AF-A0A7T3DHI3-F1
#
_entry.id   AF-A0A7T3DHI3-F1
#
_cell.length_a   1.000
_cell.length_b   1.000
_cell.length_c   1.000
_cell.angle_alpha   90.00
_cell.angle_beta   90.00
_cell.angle_gamma   90.00
#
_symmetry.space_group_name_H-M   'P 1'
#
loop_
_entity.id
_entity.type
_entity.pdbx_description
1 polymer ?
#
loop_
_entity_poly.entity_id
_entity_poly.type
_entity_poly.pdbx_seq_one_letter_code
_entity_poly.pdbx_strand_id
1 'polypeptide(L)'
;MTTATTEDDKASMKDVAIKAIKLLGGPVEAQRKVQAPTYQSVQSWASNGVPPRYCIRVSELTGIRLDELRPNDWDRYWIAPSAAQPKEQAHAS
;
A
#
# COMPACT_ATOMS: atom_id res chain seq x y z
N MET A 1 5.90 -11.07 -28.28
CA MET A 1 5.59 -9.97 -27.36
C MET A 1 4.53 -10.49 -26.40
N THR A 2 4.95 -11.05 -25.27
CA THR A 2 4.12 -11.94 -24.45
C THR A 2 3.48 -11.15 -23.32
N THR A 3 2.18 -10.91 -23.42
CA THR A 3 1.32 -10.37 -22.37
C THR A 3 1.07 -11.46 -21.33
N ALA A 4 1.90 -11.57 -20.28
CA ALA A 4 1.77 -12.61 -19.26
C ALA A 4 2.20 -12.14 -17.87
N THR A 5 1.79 -10.95 -17.44
CA THR A 5 2.23 -10.38 -16.14
C THR A 5 1.10 -9.77 -15.31
N THR A 6 -0.16 -10.12 -15.58
CA THR A 6 -1.29 -9.53 -14.84
C THR A 6 -1.91 -10.49 -13.81
N GLU A 7 -1.80 -11.81 -14.01
CA GLU A 7 -2.40 -12.80 -13.09
C GLU A 7 -1.47 -13.17 -11.92
N ASP A 8 -0.16 -13.27 -12.17
CA ASP A 8 0.85 -13.62 -11.16
C ASP A 8 1.02 -12.50 -10.11
N ASP A 9 1.12 -11.25 -10.57
CA ASP A 9 1.27 -10.07 -9.71
C ASP A 9 0.06 -9.85 -8.79
N LYS A 10 -1.15 -10.14 -9.28
CA LYS A 10 -2.39 -10.02 -8.52
C LYS A 10 -2.54 -11.09 -7.44
N ALA A 11 -2.05 -12.31 -7.69
CA ALA A 11 -1.99 -13.35 -6.67
C ALA A 11 -1.01 -12.92 -5.55
N SER A 12 0.18 -12.46 -5.93
CA SER A 12 1.20 -11.95 -5.01
C SER A 12 0.68 -10.84 -4.08
N MET A 13 -0.02 -9.84 -4.62
CA MET A 13 -0.59 -8.73 -3.82
C MET A 13 -1.60 -9.20 -2.74
N LYS A 14 -2.40 -10.22 -3.04
CA LYS A 14 -3.37 -10.78 -2.07
C LYS A 14 -2.65 -11.53 -0.96
N ASP A 15 -1.65 -12.34 -1.32
CA ASP A 15 -0.82 -13.06 -0.36
C ASP A 15 -0.07 -12.10 0.57
N VAL A 16 0.47 -11.00 0.04
CA VAL A 16 1.10 -9.95 0.86
C VAL A 16 0.10 -9.27 1.79
N ALA A 17 -1.11 -8.95 1.33
CA ALA A 17 -2.15 -8.38 2.17
C ALA A 17 -2.57 -9.33 3.31
N ILE A 18 -2.73 -10.62 3.01
CA ILE A 18 -3.04 -11.66 4.01
C ILE A 18 -1.88 -11.77 5.02
N LYS A 19 -0.63 -11.77 4.54
CA LYS A 19 0.57 -11.79 5.39
C LYS A 19 0.62 -10.56 6.31
N ALA A 20 0.36 -9.37 5.79
CA ALA A 20 0.30 -8.15 6.57
C ALA A 20 -0.75 -8.23 7.69
N ILE A 21 -1.96 -8.72 7.37
CA ILE A 21 -3.02 -8.91 8.38
C ILE A 21 -2.58 -9.88 9.47
N LYS A 22 -1.92 -10.99 9.11
CA LYS A 22 -1.39 -11.96 10.09
C LYS A 22 -0.33 -11.34 11.00
N LEU A 23 0.63 -10.60 10.43
CA LEU A 23 1.67 -9.91 11.19
C LEU A 23 1.12 -8.86 12.16
N LEU A 24 0.02 -8.21 11.79
CA LEU A 24 -0.67 -7.26 12.66
C LEU A 24 -1.40 -7.91 13.84
N GLY A 25 -1.58 -9.23 13.83
CA GLY A 25 -2.32 -10.00 14.86
C GLY A 25 -3.72 -10.43 14.43
N GLY A 26 -4.03 -10.39 13.13
CA GLY A 26 -5.34 -10.70 12.57
C GLY A 26 -6.17 -9.45 12.24
N PRO A 27 -7.36 -9.63 11.63
CA PRO A 27 -8.14 -8.52 11.05
C PRO A 27 -8.66 -7.51 12.07
N VAL A 28 -8.95 -7.94 13.31
CA VAL A 28 -9.42 -7.06 14.39
C VAL A 28 -8.28 -6.18 14.92
N GLU A 29 -7.13 -6.78 15.22
CA GLU A 29 -5.95 -6.04 15.68
C GLU A 29 -5.40 -5.12 14.60
N ALA A 30 -5.36 -5.59 13.35
CA ALA A 30 -5.04 -4.78 12.20
C ALA A 30 -5.95 -3.55 12.11
N GLN A 31 -7.28 -3.74 12.25
CA GLN A 31 -8.24 -2.63 12.25
C GLN A 31 -7.94 -1.59 13.34
N ARG A 32 -7.63 -2.03 14.56
CA ARG A 32 -7.26 -1.13 15.67
C ARG A 32 -5.98 -0.36 15.39
N LYS A 33 -4.93 -1.04 14.91
CA LYS A 33 -3.60 -0.45 14.68
C LYS A 33 -3.58 0.52 13.51
N VAL A 34 -4.30 0.20 12.43
CA VAL A 34 -4.39 1.03 11.22
C VAL A 34 -5.56 2.02 11.26
N GLN A 35 -6.38 1.96 12.31
CA GLN A 35 -7.60 2.75 12.48
C GLN A 35 -8.53 2.65 11.25
N ALA A 36 -8.69 1.43 10.72
CA ALA A 36 -9.68 1.19 9.67
C ALA A 36 -11.11 1.37 10.22
N PRO A 37 -12.06 1.80 9.38
CA PRO A 37 -13.43 2.07 9.82
C PRO A 37 -14.12 0.80 10.34
N THR A 38 -13.83 -0.36 9.74
CA THR A 38 -14.40 -1.65 10.15
C THR A 38 -13.41 -2.79 9.94
N TYR A 39 -13.54 -3.87 10.73
CA TYR A 39 -12.73 -5.07 10.55
C TYR A 39 -13.00 -5.74 9.19
N GLN A 40 -14.22 -5.61 8.65
CA GLN A 40 -14.59 -6.08 7.32
C GLN A 40 -13.83 -5.36 6.20
N SER A 41 -13.52 -4.08 6.41
CA SER A 41 -12.65 -3.33 5.49
C SER A 41 -11.28 -4.00 5.42
N VAL A 42 -10.74 -4.42 6.56
CA VAL A 42 -9.46 -5.14 6.64
C VAL A 42 -9.54 -6.54 6.03
N GLN A 43 -10.62 -7.29 6.30
CA GLN A 43 -10.82 -8.59 5.64
C GLN A 43 -10.89 -8.46 4.12
N SER A 44 -11.50 -7.38 3.63
CA SER A 44 -11.59 -7.10 2.19
C SER A 44 -10.23 -6.87 1.54
N TRP A 45 -9.18 -6.57 2.31
CA TRP A 45 -7.81 -6.45 1.78
C TRP A 45 -7.26 -7.80 1.30
N ALA A 46 -7.69 -8.92 1.87
CA ALA A 46 -7.28 -10.24 1.40
C ALA A 46 -7.76 -10.52 -0.04
N SER A 47 -8.87 -9.90 -0.45
CA SER A 47 -9.45 -10.07 -1.79
C SER A 47 -9.08 -8.94 -2.75
N ASN A 48 -9.00 -7.71 -2.25
CA ASN A 48 -8.85 -6.49 -3.07
C ASN A 48 -7.49 -5.80 -2.90
N GLY A 49 -6.64 -6.31 -1.99
CA GLY A 49 -5.39 -5.68 -1.58
C GLY A 49 -5.56 -4.50 -0.63
N VAL A 50 -4.44 -3.98 -0.12
CA VAL A 50 -4.43 -2.92 0.90
C VAL A 50 -4.69 -1.55 0.23
N PRO A 51 -5.66 -0.74 0.71
CA PRO A 51 -5.91 0.59 0.20
C PRO A 51 -4.71 1.51 0.44
N PRO A 52 -4.44 2.48 -0.46
CA PRO A 52 -3.18 3.22 -0.46
C PRO A 52 -2.99 4.06 0.82
N ARG A 53 -4.09 4.61 1.35
CA ARG A 53 -4.12 5.33 2.63
C ARG A 53 -3.64 4.52 3.84
N TYR A 54 -3.71 3.19 3.77
CA TYR A 54 -3.26 2.30 4.85
C TYR A 54 -1.91 1.66 4.56
N CYS A 55 -1.43 1.66 3.31
CA CYS A 55 -0.16 1.02 2.96
C CYS A 55 1.01 1.57 3.78
N ILE A 56 1.12 2.90 3.95
CA ILE A 56 2.17 3.53 4.77
C ILE A 56 2.12 2.97 6.20
N ARG A 57 0.93 3.02 6.81
CA ARG A 57 0.75 2.57 8.19
C ARG A 57 1.00 1.07 8.36
N VAL A 58 0.56 0.26 7.40
CA VAL A 58 0.81 -1.19 7.38
C VAL A 58 2.30 -1.47 7.23
N SER A 59 3.00 -0.73 6.37
CA SER A 59 4.45 -0.84 6.17
C SER A 59 5.22 -0.52 7.45
N GLU A 60 4.89 0.58 8.13
CA GLU A 60 5.49 0.95 9.42
C GLU A 60 5.32 -0.14 10.49
N LEU A 61 4.15 -0.77 10.53
CA LEU A 61 3.80 -1.74 11.57
C LEU A 61 4.31 -3.16 11.28
N THR A 62 4.48 -3.52 10.00
CA THR A 62 4.82 -4.89 9.58
C THR A 62 6.22 -5.02 8.99
N GLY A 63 6.85 -3.90 8.62
CA GLY A 63 8.11 -3.86 7.88
C GLY A 63 7.99 -4.23 6.40
N ILE A 64 6.79 -4.55 5.90
CA ILE A 64 6.59 -4.90 4.49
C ILE A 64 6.75 -3.64 3.65
N ARG A 65 7.46 -3.75 2.52
CA ARG A 65 7.64 -2.61 1.63
C ARG A 65 6.36 -2.25 0.91
N LEU A 66 6.19 -0.98 0.60
CA LEU A 66 5.00 -0.50 -0.09
C LEU A 66 4.89 -1.03 -1.53
N ASP A 67 6.03 -1.29 -2.19
CA ASP A 67 6.06 -1.96 -3.50
C ASP A 67 5.57 -3.41 -3.44
N GLU A 68 5.78 -4.12 -2.33
CA GLU A 68 5.21 -5.46 -2.12
C GLU A 68 3.71 -5.40 -1.82
N LEU A 69 3.24 -4.34 -1.13
CA LEU A 69 1.82 -4.18 -0.78
C LEU A 69 0.95 -3.82 -1.99
N ARG A 70 1.49 -3.09 -2.97
CA ARG A 70 0.79 -2.70 -4.21
C ARG A 70 1.74 -2.65 -5.40
N PRO A 71 2.29 -3.77 -5.88
CA PRO A 71 3.24 -3.76 -6.99
C PRO A 71 2.65 -3.14 -8.27
N ASN A 72 1.36 -3.40 -8.53
CA ASN A 72 0.67 -2.96 -9.74
C ASN A 72 0.36 -1.44 -9.84
N ASP A 73 0.14 -0.77 -8.70
CA ASP A 73 -0.19 0.67 -8.67
C ASP A 73 0.81 1.49 -7.85
N TRP A 74 1.93 0.89 -7.45
CA TRP A 74 2.99 1.51 -6.65
C TRP A 74 3.48 2.82 -7.28
N ASP A 75 3.80 2.76 -8.58
CA ASP A 75 4.26 3.91 -9.37
C ASP A 75 3.25 5.07 -9.34
N ARG A 76 1.96 4.75 -9.46
CA ARG A 76 0.90 5.75 -9.55
C ARG A 76 0.67 6.56 -8.27
N TYR A 77 0.95 5.96 -7.11
CA TYR A 77 0.69 6.58 -5.81
C TYR A 77 1.94 7.05 -5.07
N TRP A 78 3.11 6.44 -5.31
CA TRP A 78 4.34 6.71 -4.55
C TRP A 78 5.57 7.06 -5.40
N ILE A 79 5.55 6.81 -6.71
CA ILE A 79 6.51 7.49 -7.60
C ILE A 79 5.94 8.88 -7.82
N ALA A 80 6.30 9.78 -6.89
CA ALA A 80 6.13 11.20 -7.13
C ALA A 80 6.81 11.55 -8.47
N PRO A 81 6.25 12.46 -9.27
CA PRO A 81 6.95 12.96 -10.44
C PRO A 81 8.28 13.55 -9.97
N SER A 82 9.38 12.92 -10.37
CA SER A 82 10.71 13.50 -10.32
C SER A 82 10.74 14.70 -11.27
N ALA A 83 10.13 15.82 -10.89
CA ALA A 83 10.25 17.14 -11.51
C ALA A 83 9.32 18.17 -10.81
N ALA A 84 9.65 18.56 -9.58
CA ALA A 84 9.31 19.90 -9.08
C ALA A 84 10.57 20.51 -8.45
N GLN A 85 11.37 21.05 -9.37
CA GLN A 85 12.50 21.98 -9.26
C GLN A 85 12.72 22.67 -7.88
N PRO A 86 13.97 22.80 -7.41
CA PRO A 86 14.29 23.85 -6.45
C PRO A 86 14.30 25.19 -7.20
N LYS A 87 13.39 26.10 -6.87
CA LYS A 87 13.68 27.54 -7.01
C LYS A 87 13.01 28.35 -5.92
N GLU A 88 13.84 28.74 -4.98
CA GLU A 88 13.88 30.08 -4.40
C GLU A 88 13.17 31.13 -5.25
N GLN A 89 12.07 31.69 -4.74
CA GLN A 89 11.71 33.08 -5.04
C GLN A 89 11.44 33.76 -3.71
N ALA A 90 12.48 34.47 -3.27
CA ALA A 90 12.38 35.57 -2.34
C ALA A 90 11.24 36.50 -2.78
N HIS A 91 10.23 36.63 -1.93
CA HIS A 91 9.26 37.71 -2.05
C HIS A 91 9.92 38.96 -1.44
N ALA A 92 10.58 39.74 -2.28
CA ALA A 92 10.92 41.13 -1.99
C ALA A 92 10.26 41.98 -3.06
N SER A 93 9.22 42.71 -2.69
CA SER A 93 8.76 43.97 -3.29
C SER A 93 7.84 44.66 -2.31
#